data_AF-A0A7X9M5K3-F1
#
_entry.id   AF-A0A7X9M5K3-F1
#
_cell.length_a   1.000
_cell.length_b   1.000
_cell.length_c   1.000
_cell.angle_alpha   90.00
_cell.angle_beta   90.00
_cell.angle_gamma   90.00
#
_symmetry.space_group_name_H-M   'P 1'
#
loop_
_entity.id
_entity.type
_entity.pdbx_description
1 polymer ?
#
loop_
_entity_poly.entity_id
_entity_poly.type
_entity_poly.pdbx_seq_one_letter_code
_entity_poly.pdbx_strand_id
1 'polypeptide(L)' 'MELFLMLFLVLAMVTLFFSGYFIGVLRERHGKSWIMWVPACIAVFMFNIIWAITEMAKSPRWH' A
#
# COMPACT_ATOMS: atom_id res chain seq x y z
N MET A 1 -0.82 -13.21 -17.28
CA MET A 1 -0.17 -12.92 -15.97
C MET A 1 0.01 -11.43 -15.77
N GLU A 2 0.44 -10.68 -16.78
CA GLU A 2 0.62 -9.22 -16.73
C GLU A 2 -0.62 -8.45 -16.25
N LEU A 3 -1.82 -8.76 -16.78
CA LEU A 3 -3.06 -8.10 -16.34
C LEU A 3 -3.34 -8.29 -14.85
N PHE A 4 -3.05 -9.47 -14.29
CA PHE A 4 -3.21 -9.74 -12.87
C PHE A 4 -2.21 -8.92 -12.04
N LEU A 5 -0.93 -8.89 -12.45
CA LEU A 5 0.10 -8.09 -11.77
C LEU A 5 -0.23 -6.59 -11.80
N MET A 6 -0.73 -6.06 -12.93
CA MET A 6 -1.21 -4.68 -13.02
C MET A 6 -2.40 -4.43 -12.09
N LEU A 7 -3.38 -5.33 -12.04
CA LEU A 7 -4.56 -5.17 -11.19
C LEU A 7 -4.18 -5.19 -9.70
N PHE A 8 -3.25 -6.07 -9.30
CA PHE A 8 -2.68 -6.10 -7.95
C PHE A 8 -1.86 -4.85 -7.62
N LEU A 9 -1.10 -4.32 -8.59
CA LEU A 9 -0.37 -3.06 -8.42
C LEU A 9 -1.32 -1.88 -8.16
N VAL A 10 -2.39 -1.78 -8.96
CA VAL A 10 -3.43 -0.74 -8.81
C VAL A 10 -4.13 -0.88 -7.45
N LEU A 11 -4.52 -2.10 -7.06
CA LEU A 11 -5.12 -2.37 -5.75
C LEU A 11 -4.19 -1.98 -4.59
N ALA A 12 -2.90 -2.28 -4.70
CA ALA A 12 -1.92 -1.93 -3.68
C ALA A 12 -1.75 -0.39 -3.58
N MET A 13 -1.71 0.32 -4.71
CA MET A 13 -1.65 1.79 -4.73
C MET A 13 -2.91 2.43 -4.13
N VAL A 14 -4.10 1.92 -4.45
CA VAL A 14 -5.38 2.39 -3.89
C VAL A 14 -5.40 2.17 -2.37
N THR A 15 -4.95 1.00 -1.90
CA THR A 15 -4.87 0.70 -0.47
C THR A 15 -3.91 1.64 0.26
N LEU A 16 -2.77 1.97 -0.36
CA LEU A 16 -1.79 2.92 0.19
C LEU A 16 -2.37 4.34 0.28
N PHE A 17 -3.15 4.75 -0.72
CA PHE A 17 -3.88 6.03 -0.70
C PHE A 17 -4.91 6.09 0.44
N PHE A 18 -5.71 5.03 0.62
CA PHE A 18 -6.68 4.96 1.73
C PHE A 18 -5.99 4.93 3.09
N SER A 19 -4.85 4.25 3.24
CA SER A 19 -4.04 4.31 4.48
C SER A 19 -3.67 5.76 4.85
N GLY A 20 -3.21 6.55 3.88
CA GLY A 20 -2.92 7.98 4.08
C GLY A 20 -4.16 8.79 4.47
N TYR A 21 -5.30 8.53 3.82
CA TYR A 21 -6.58 9.15 4.15
C TYR A 21 -7.01 8.82 5.59
N PHE A 22 -6.92 7.56 6.01
CA PHE A 22 -7.24 7.16 7.38
C PHE A 22 -6.31 7.79 8.42
N ILE A 23 -5.03 8.00 8.11
CA ILE A 23 -4.12 8.77 8.98
C ILE A 23 -4.63 10.20 9.16
N GLY A 24 -5.03 10.86 8.07
CA GLY A 24 -5.60 12.21 8.11
C GLY A 24 -6.86 12.29 8.96
N VAL A 25 -7.80 11.38 8.73
CA VAL A 25 -9.05 11.30 9.50
C VAL A 25 -8.81 10.98 10.97
N LEU A 26 -7.91 10.04 11.28
CA LEU A 26 -7.56 9.71 12.68
C LEU A 26 -6.90 10.89 13.38
N ARG A 27 -6.02 11.62 12.68
CA ARG A 27 -5.36 12.80 13.21
C ARG A 27 -6.36 13.89 13.57
N GLU A 28 -7.39 14.07 12.74
CA GLU A 28 -8.42 15.08 12.95
C GLU A 28 -9.43 14.69 14.05
N ARG A 29 -9.75 13.41 14.19
CA ARG A 29 -10.72 12.89 15.17
C ARG A 29 -10.12 12.59 16.54
N HIS A 30 -8.90 12.07 16.63
CA HIS A 30 -8.31 11.50 17.85
C HIS A 30 -6.99 12.17 18.28
N GLY A 31 -6.51 13.20 17.57
CA GLY A 31 -5.25 13.88 17.89
C GLY A 31 -4.03 12.97 17.76
N LYS A 32 -2.94 13.24 18.51
CA LYS A 32 -1.74 12.38 18.58
C LYS A 32 -2.02 11.17 19.49
N SER A 33 -2.75 10.20 18.96
CA SER A 33 -2.95 8.90 19.62
C SER A 33 -2.06 7.83 19.00
N TRP A 34 -1.64 6.84 19.80
CA TRP A 34 -0.82 5.69 19.34
C TRP A 34 -1.47 4.98 18.15
N ILE A 35 -2.80 5.03 18.04
CA ILE A 35 -3.58 4.41 16.96
C ILE A 35 -3.10 4.87 15.56
N MET A 36 -2.48 6.04 15.44
CA MET A 36 -1.91 6.55 14.18
C MET A 36 -0.73 5.71 13.65
N TRP A 37 -0.06 4.92 14.50
CA TRP A 37 1.01 4.01 14.09
C TRP A 37 0.49 2.81 13.28
N VAL A 38 -0.76 2.40 13.48
CA VAL A 38 -1.37 1.26 12.78
C VAL A 38 -1.40 1.49 11.26
N PRO A 39 -2.01 2.58 10.75
CA PRO A 39 -2.01 2.84 9.31
C PRO A 39 -0.62 3.18 8.75
N ALA A 40 0.30 3.70 9.57
CA ALA A 40 1.69 3.89 9.16
C ALA A 40 2.42 2.56 8.91
N CYS A 41 2.25 1.57 9.80
CA CYS A 41 2.77 0.22 9.57
C CYS A 41 2.15 -0.43 8.32
N ILE A 42 0.84 -0.25 8.11
CA ILE A 42 0.15 -0.72 6.89
C ILE A 42 0.73 -0.06 5.64
N ALA A 43 1.01 1.25 5.68
CA ALA A 43 1.60 1.97 4.54
C ALA A 43 2.98 1.40 4.17
N VAL A 44 3.85 1.17 5.15
CA VAL A 44 5.18 0.59 4.93
C VAL A 44 5.10 -0.82 4.37
N PHE A 45 4.18 -1.64 4.89
CA PHE A 45 3.96 -2.99 4.38
C PHE A 45 3.46 -2.98 2.92
N MET A 46 2.50 -2.12 2.60
CA MET A 46 1.97 -1.97 1.24
C MET A 46 3.03 -1.46 0.27
N PHE A 47 3.93 -0.58 0.70
CA PHE A 47 5.06 -0.13 -0.11
C PHE A 47 6.00 -1.30 -0.48
N ASN A 48 6.29 -2.19 0.47
CA ASN A 48 7.09 -3.40 0.23
C ASN A 48 6.39 -4.37 -0.74
N ILE A 49 5.07 -4.52 -0.63
CA ILE A 49 4.28 -5.33 -1.57
C ILE A 49 4.38 -4.76 -3.00
N ILE A 50 4.21 -3.44 -3.16
CA ILE A 50 4.34 -2.78 -4.48
C ILE A 50 5.73 -3.04 -5.06
N TRP A 51 6.78 -2.87 -4.25
CA TRP A 51 8.15 -3.16 -4.67
C TRP A 51 8.32 -4.60 -5.16
N ALA A 52 7.85 -5.57 -4.37
CA ALA A 52 7.92 -6.98 -4.74
C ALA A 52 7.16 -7.28 -6.03
N ILE A 53 5.96 -6.71 -6.22
CA ILE A 53 5.16 -6.86 -7.46
C ILE A 53 5.92 -6.28 -8.65
N THR A 54 6.50 -5.08 -8.51
CA THR A 54 7.27 -4.45 -9.60
C THR A 54 8.53 -5.23 -9.95
N GLU A 55 9.19 -5.85 -8.97
CA GLU A 55 10.38 -6.65 -9.21
C GLU A 55 10.03 -8.00 -9.86
N MET A 56 8.93 -8.63 -9.43
CA MET A 56 8.39 -9.84 -10.07
C MET A 56 7.97 -9.58 -11.51
N ALA A 57 7.38 -8.41 -11.81
CA ALA A 57 6.98 -8.02 -13.16
C ALA A 57 8.17 -7.88 -14.13
N LYS A 58 9.36 -7.49 -13.66
CA LYS A 58 10.58 -7.39 -14.49
C LYS A 58 11.19 -8.75 -14.85
N SER A 59 10.85 -9.79 -14.09
CA SER A 59 11.49 -11.08 -14.26
C SER A 59 10.90 -11.84 -15.47
N PRO A 60 11.73 -12.36 -16.39
CA PRO A 60 11.29 -12.95 -17.67
C PRO A 60 10.44 -14.23 -17.52
N ARG A 61 10.30 -14.74 -16.29
CA ARG A 61 9.43 -15.88 -15.97
C ARG A 61 7.95 -15.51 -15.84
N TRP A 62 7.66 -14.21 -15.73
CA TRP A 62 6.31 -13.67 -15.51
C TRP A 62 5.86 -12.70 -16.60
N HIS A 63 6.69 -12.52 -17.63
CA HIS A 63 6.39 -11.85 -18.90
C HIS A 63 5.72 -12.82 -19.89
#